data_AF-A0A7V0NQ10-F1
#
_entry.id   AF-A0A7V0NQ10-F1
#
_cell.length_a   1.000
_cell.length_b   1.000
_cell.length_c   1.000
_cell.angle_alpha   90.00
_cell.angle_beta   90.00
_cell.angle_gamma   90.00
#
_symmetry.space_group_name_H-M   'P 1'
#
loop_
_entity.id
_entity.type
_entity.pdbx_description
1 polymer ?
#
loop_
_entity_poly.entity_id
_entity_poly.type
_entity_poly.pdbx_seq_one_letter_code
_entity_poly.pdbx_strand_id
1 'polypeptide(L)'
;MEQKKLPKLPQLLHRKIYKTGQTRGADDDVIYQNRVVRNSTVLIPYSSWAYPFKLPTGESEFEKGFIVLISPREYFGTKNIEEQLETKGITIGLNALVFYETREHWEKHNPEKLKWQLAQKRTAPLGGNYVARVPATTATDSGEKIVRGFTTTSSKGAGIRVFEYASAKTNKHCRDQLEALFWLCRNAEPVASANGMKPDDISTRKSMILESCSEQGLLDYEKLVHARALNKKHRTICPLCLEELSGDGFFNRMQQAEGREVPDLTVTEINLFHIEELRMGTFNHRPYNISWGHHHCNVVTKDSGIMGTLEWMRRVLQRNIDAVTLIL
;
A
#
# COMPACT_ATOMS: atom_id res chain seq x y z
N MET A 1 -17.01 -19.07 28.79
CA MET A 1 -16.20 -19.92 27.89
C MET A 1 -14.81 -19.30 27.78
N GLU A 2 -13.78 -20.05 28.15
CA GLU A 2 -12.40 -19.61 28.05
C GLU A 2 -12.05 -19.38 26.57
N GLN A 3 -11.64 -18.16 26.19
CA GLN A 3 -11.18 -17.90 24.83
C GLN A 3 -9.93 -18.76 24.58
N LYS A 4 -10.07 -19.86 23.84
CA LYS A 4 -8.92 -20.67 23.41
C LYS A 4 -7.96 -19.76 22.66
N LYS A 5 -6.77 -19.57 23.25
CA LYS A 5 -5.71 -18.76 22.65
C LYS A 5 -5.23 -19.41 21.37
N LEU A 6 -5.28 -18.66 20.26
CA LEU A 6 -4.86 -19.15 18.96
C LEU A 6 -3.35 -19.52 19.01
N PRO A 7 -2.95 -20.74 18.57
CA PRO A 7 -1.54 -21.16 18.53
C PRO A 7 -0.68 -20.18 17.74
N LYS A 8 0.63 -20.05 17.99
CA LYS A 8 1.47 -19.06 17.28
C LYS A 8 1.85 -19.55 15.88
N LEU A 9 1.85 -18.65 14.89
CA LEU A 9 2.44 -18.90 13.57
C LEU A 9 3.97 -18.89 13.64
N PRO A 10 4.66 -19.50 12.65
CA PRO A 10 6.08 -19.29 12.42
C PRO A 10 6.37 -17.79 12.28
N GLN A 11 7.50 -17.36 12.85
CA GLN A 11 7.79 -15.93 13.01
C GLN A 11 7.82 -15.17 11.67
N LEU A 12 8.36 -15.77 10.61
CA LEU A 12 8.44 -15.15 9.28
C LEU A 12 7.06 -14.95 8.66
N LEU A 13 6.19 -15.97 8.73
CA LEU A 13 4.82 -15.89 8.25
C LEU A 13 3.99 -14.85 9.04
N HIS A 14 4.08 -14.88 10.37
CA HIS A 14 3.42 -13.88 11.22
C HIS A 14 3.85 -12.45 10.86
N ARG A 15 5.17 -12.22 10.73
CA ARG A 15 5.70 -10.90 10.33
C ARG A 15 5.23 -10.49 8.93
N LYS A 16 5.13 -11.43 8.00
CA LYS A 16 4.66 -11.16 6.63
C LYS A 16 3.20 -10.73 6.63
N ILE A 17 2.31 -11.47 7.31
CA ILE A 17 0.90 -11.12 7.48
C ILE A 17 0.78 -9.77 8.21
N TYR A 18 1.51 -9.56 9.30
CA TYR A 18 1.48 -8.29 10.03
C TYR A 18 1.85 -7.09 9.15
N LYS A 19 2.88 -7.23 8.31
CA LYS A 19 3.36 -6.17 7.41
C LYS A 19 2.39 -5.86 6.25
N THR A 20 1.36 -6.67 5.98
CA THR A 20 0.40 -6.36 4.91
C THR A 20 -0.53 -5.20 5.29
N GLY A 21 -0.81 -5.03 6.58
CA GLY A 21 -1.56 -3.90 7.13
C GLY A 21 -0.76 -2.60 7.23
N GLN A 22 0.46 -2.56 6.69
CA GLN A 22 1.33 -1.38 6.67
C GLN A 22 1.51 -0.83 5.24
N THR A 23 1.72 0.48 5.13
CA THR A 23 2.11 1.15 3.88
C THR A 23 3.58 0.91 3.54
N ARG A 24 3.96 1.14 2.27
CA ARG A 24 5.34 0.95 1.78
C ARG A 24 5.72 2.02 0.76
N GLY A 25 7.02 2.16 0.51
CA GLY A 25 7.54 3.00 -0.59
C GLY A 25 7.47 4.49 -0.28
N ALA A 26 7.72 4.87 0.98
CA ALA A 26 8.01 6.24 1.35
C ALA A 26 9.50 6.33 1.70
N ASP A 27 10.23 7.11 0.89
CA ASP A 27 11.63 7.45 1.12
C ASP A 27 11.75 8.78 1.86
N ASP A 28 12.98 9.17 2.18
CA ASP A 28 13.31 10.39 2.93
C ASP A 28 12.94 11.68 2.19
N ASP A 29 12.66 11.55 0.90
CA ASP A 29 12.43 12.64 -0.04
C ASP A 29 10.96 12.97 -0.22
N VAL A 30 10.06 12.16 0.35
CA VAL A 30 8.62 12.35 0.26
C VAL A 30 8.02 12.78 1.61
N ILE A 31 6.78 13.29 1.56
CA ILE A 31 6.03 13.67 2.76
C ILE A 31 5.34 12.47 3.45
N TYR A 32 5.36 11.30 2.83
CA TYR A 32 4.66 10.13 3.34
C TYR A 32 5.41 9.42 4.47
N GLN A 33 4.67 8.78 5.37
CA GLN A 33 5.22 7.93 6.41
C GLN A 33 5.55 6.54 5.86
N ASN A 34 6.72 6.01 6.23
CA ASN A 34 7.15 4.67 5.84
C ASN A 34 6.74 3.64 6.90
N ARG A 35 6.23 2.47 6.47
CA ARG A 35 5.87 1.31 7.30
C ARG A 35 4.95 1.63 8.49
N VAL A 36 3.98 2.51 8.29
CA VAL A 36 2.91 2.77 9.26
C VAL A 36 1.64 2.01 8.90
N VAL A 37 0.76 1.83 9.88
CA VAL A 37 -0.53 1.16 9.67
C VAL A 37 -1.39 1.93 8.66
N ARG A 38 -2.17 1.21 7.84
CA ARG A 38 -2.99 1.80 6.76
C ARG A 38 -4.17 2.66 7.22
N ASN A 39 -4.50 2.68 8.51
CA ASN A 39 -5.46 3.61 9.10
C ASN A 39 -4.81 4.86 9.71
N SER A 40 -3.58 5.19 9.28
CA SER A 40 -2.89 6.42 9.70
C SER A 40 -3.51 7.65 9.04
N THR A 41 -3.11 8.84 9.52
CA THR A 41 -3.56 10.12 8.93
C THR A 41 -3.36 10.12 7.43
N VAL A 42 -4.41 10.51 6.71
CA VAL A 42 -4.47 10.43 5.25
C VAL A 42 -4.05 11.74 4.61
N LEU A 43 -3.13 11.71 3.64
CA LEU A 43 -2.77 12.87 2.85
C LEU A 43 -3.55 12.88 1.53
N ILE A 44 -4.27 13.96 1.27
CA ILE A 44 -5.18 14.10 0.12
C ILE A 44 -4.74 15.30 -0.71
N PRO A 45 -4.34 15.12 -1.98
CA PRO A 45 -4.12 16.26 -2.88
C PRO A 45 -5.41 17.07 -3.06
N TYR A 46 -5.33 18.40 -3.04
CA TYR A 46 -6.49 19.29 -3.20
C TYR A 46 -7.22 19.05 -4.51
N SER A 47 -6.49 18.80 -5.60
CA SER A 47 -7.06 18.40 -6.90
C SER A 47 -7.98 17.18 -6.82
N SER A 48 -7.70 16.25 -5.90
CA SER A 48 -8.53 15.06 -5.66
C SER A 48 -9.73 15.35 -4.75
N TRP A 49 -9.62 16.37 -3.90
CA TRP A 49 -10.73 16.85 -3.05
C TRP A 49 -11.71 17.73 -3.83
N ALA A 50 -11.23 18.42 -4.88
CA ALA A 50 -12.05 19.29 -5.72
C ALA A 50 -13.02 18.52 -6.63
N TYR A 51 -12.75 17.25 -6.92
CA TYR A 51 -13.73 16.29 -7.47
C TYR A 51 -14.46 15.60 -6.32
N PRO A 52 -15.72 15.15 -6.49
CA PRO A 52 -16.50 14.56 -5.40
C PRO A 52 -15.75 13.38 -4.75
N PHE A 53 -15.09 13.70 -3.64
CA PHE A 53 -14.22 12.79 -2.94
C PHE A 53 -15.08 11.77 -2.21
N LYS A 54 -14.89 10.50 -2.55
CA LYS A 54 -15.62 9.40 -1.91
C LYS A 54 -14.76 8.83 -0.80
N LEU A 55 -15.36 8.66 0.38
CA LEU A 55 -14.78 7.84 1.44
C LEU A 55 -14.91 6.35 1.09
N PRO A 56 -14.14 5.47 1.74
CA PRO A 56 -14.32 4.04 1.58
C PRO A 56 -15.75 3.63 1.92
N THR A 57 -16.27 2.61 1.22
CA THR A 57 -17.64 2.14 1.42
C THR A 57 -17.90 1.76 2.87
N GLY A 58 -18.93 2.36 3.47
CA GLY A 58 -19.32 2.10 4.86
C GLY A 58 -18.57 2.93 5.90
N GLU A 59 -17.67 3.82 5.48
CA GLU A 59 -16.95 4.74 6.36
C GLU A 59 -17.51 6.17 6.21
N SER A 60 -17.71 6.87 7.32
CA SER A 60 -18.10 8.29 7.35
C SER A 60 -16.93 9.25 7.55
N GLU A 61 -15.76 8.72 7.94
CA GLU A 61 -14.54 9.49 8.18
C GLU A 61 -13.27 8.63 8.05
N PHE A 62 -12.11 9.29 8.10
CA PHE A 62 -10.83 8.60 8.28
C PHE A 62 -10.52 8.46 9.77
N GLU A 63 -10.23 7.24 10.24
CA GLU A 63 -10.05 6.94 11.67
C GLU A 63 -9.02 7.82 12.40
N LYS A 64 -8.02 8.35 11.68
CA LYS A 64 -7.00 9.26 12.22
C LYS A 64 -6.93 10.60 11.48
N GLY A 65 -8.06 10.99 10.89
CA GLY A 65 -8.22 12.24 10.16
C GLY A 65 -7.43 12.29 8.84
N PHE A 66 -7.39 13.49 8.28
CA PHE A 66 -6.75 13.76 7.00
C PHE A 66 -6.04 15.11 7.01
N ILE A 67 -5.15 15.31 6.05
CA ILE A 67 -4.51 16.58 5.71
C ILE A 67 -4.67 16.79 4.20
N VAL A 68 -5.28 17.90 3.82
CA VAL A 68 -5.36 18.32 2.42
C VAL A 68 -4.06 19.02 2.03
N LEU A 69 -3.44 18.59 0.95
CA LEU A 69 -2.21 19.17 0.40
C LEU A 69 -2.57 20.06 -0.80
N ILE A 70 -2.35 21.35 -0.67
CA ILE A 70 -2.66 22.36 -1.69
C ILE A 70 -1.35 22.83 -2.33
N SER A 71 -1.24 22.80 -3.66
CA SER A 71 -0.03 23.31 -4.30
C SER A 71 0.04 24.86 -4.18
N PRO A 72 1.25 25.46 -4.15
CA PRO A 72 1.40 26.91 -4.19
C PRO A 72 0.72 27.54 -5.41
N ARG A 73 0.74 26.87 -6.56
CA ARG A 73 0.01 27.30 -7.76
C ARG A 73 -1.49 27.44 -7.50
N GLU A 74 -2.11 26.45 -6.86
CA GLU A 74 -3.53 26.49 -6.53
C GLU A 74 -3.82 27.56 -5.46
N TYR A 75 -3.00 27.64 -4.41
CA TYR A 75 -3.22 28.57 -3.30
C TYR A 75 -3.06 30.03 -3.73
N PHE A 76 -1.92 30.39 -4.32
CA PHE A 76 -1.64 31.79 -4.68
C PHE A 76 -2.17 32.19 -6.06
N GLY A 77 -2.49 31.23 -6.92
CA GLY A 77 -2.97 31.48 -8.28
C GLY A 77 -4.50 31.56 -8.40
N THR A 78 -5.26 31.14 -7.37
CA THR A 78 -6.72 31.13 -7.40
C THR A 78 -7.28 32.34 -6.65
N LYS A 79 -8.12 33.12 -7.33
CA LYS A 79 -8.81 34.27 -6.71
C LYS A 79 -9.75 33.78 -5.59
N ASN A 80 -9.71 34.43 -4.44
CA ASN A 80 -10.51 34.12 -3.26
C ASN A 80 -10.39 32.64 -2.80
N ILE A 81 -9.19 32.06 -2.89
CA ILE A 81 -9.00 30.65 -2.52
C ILE A 81 -9.46 30.35 -1.09
N GLU A 82 -9.27 31.28 -0.14
CA GLU A 82 -9.58 31.06 1.27
C GLU A 82 -11.10 30.86 1.48
N GLU A 83 -11.94 31.67 0.83
CA GLU A 83 -13.40 31.50 0.81
C GLU A 83 -13.80 30.16 0.16
N GLN A 84 -13.15 29.78 -0.93
CA GLN A 84 -13.39 28.50 -1.60
C GLN A 84 -12.98 27.29 -0.77
N LEU A 85 -11.95 27.41 0.07
CA LEU A 85 -11.54 26.37 0.99
C LEU A 85 -12.53 26.28 2.17
N GLU A 86 -12.94 27.40 2.72
CA GLU A 86 -13.89 27.46 3.84
C GLU A 86 -15.24 26.81 3.48
N THR A 87 -15.78 27.10 2.30
CA THR A 87 -17.01 26.43 1.79
C THR A 87 -16.88 24.91 1.65
N LYS A 88 -15.65 24.38 1.60
CA LYS A 88 -15.36 22.94 1.57
C LYS A 88 -14.92 22.39 2.92
N GLY A 89 -15.01 23.18 4.00
CA GLY A 89 -14.55 22.82 5.34
C GLY A 89 -13.03 22.66 5.42
N ILE A 90 -12.27 23.33 4.55
CA ILE A 90 -10.81 23.29 4.52
C ILE A 90 -10.25 24.59 5.11
N THR A 91 -9.29 24.46 6.02
CA THR A 91 -8.60 25.59 6.65
C THR A 91 -7.11 25.31 6.78
N ILE A 92 -6.27 26.21 6.23
CA ILE A 92 -4.81 26.12 6.31
C ILE A 92 -4.36 26.10 7.77
N GLY A 93 -3.49 25.14 8.10
CA GLY A 93 -2.97 24.92 9.44
C GLY A 93 -3.88 24.18 10.41
N LEU A 94 -5.15 23.98 10.05
CA LEU A 94 -6.09 23.13 10.80
C LEU A 94 -6.16 21.72 10.21
N ASN A 95 -6.58 21.61 8.95
CA ASN A 95 -6.72 20.33 8.22
C ASN A 95 -6.14 20.39 6.80
N ALA A 96 -5.45 21.47 6.46
CA ALA A 96 -4.75 21.63 5.19
C ALA A 96 -3.38 22.29 5.33
N LEU A 97 -2.50 22.01 4.37
CA LEU A 97 -1.17 22.60 4.26
C LEU A 97 -0.93 23.02 2.81
N VAL A 98 -0.19 24.11 2.64
CA VAL A 98 0.42 24.42 1.35
C VAL A 98 1.68 23.58 1.18
N PHE A 99 1.74 22.78 0.12
CA PHE A 99 2.79 21.79 -0.10
C PHE A 99 3.72 22.19 -1.26
N TYR A 100 4.95 22.57 -0.93
CA TYR A 100 5.96 22.99 -1.91
C TYR A 100 6.75 21.79 -2.42
N GLU A 101 6.62 21.50 -3.71
CA GLU A 101 7.30 20.37 -4.38
C GLU A 101 8.30 20.80 -5.47
N THR A 102 8.23 22.05 -5.94
CA THR A 102 9.09 22.56 -7.02
C THR A 102 9.90 23.78 -6.59
N ARG A 103 11.06 23.97 -7.22
CA ARG A 103 11.93 25.15 -6.99
C ARG A 103 11.22 26.44 -7.36
N GLU A 104 10.56 26.46 -8.51
CA GLU A 104 9.79 27.60 -9.00
C GLU A 104 8.74 28.07 -7.98
N HIS A 105 7.95 27.14 -7.44
CA HIS A 105 6.94 27.48 -6.44
C HIS A 105 7.57 28.02 -5.15
N TRP A 106 8.69 27.44 -4.71
CA TRP A 106 9.41 27.90 -3.52
C TRP A 106 9.97 29.30 -3.68
N GLU A 107 10.54 29.63 -4.83
CA GLU A 107 11.13 30.95 -5.07
C GLU A 107 10.07 32.03 -5.24
N LYS A 108 9.03 31.75 -6.02
CA LYS A 108 7.94 32.69 -6.31
C LYS A 108 7.09 33.01 -5.08
N HIS A 109 6.84 32.01 -4.24
CA HIS A 109 5.97 32.11 -3.08
C HIS A 109 6.69 31.64 -1.81
N ASN A 110 7.90 32.17 -1.56
CA ASN A 110 8.74 31.69 -0.46
C ASN A 110 8.03 31.80 0.91
N PRO A 111 7.72 30.67 1.57
CA PRO A 111 6.93 30.69 2.82
C PRO A 111 7.72 31.27 3.99
N GLU A 112 9.05 31.22 3.98
CA GLU A 112 9.91 31.81 5.00
C GLU A 112 9.86 33.34 4.91
N LYS A 113 9.86 33.91 3.69
CA LYS A 113 9.65 35.36 3.47
C LYS A 113 8.24 35.81 3.88
N LEU A 114 7.24 34.95 3.70
CA LEU A 114 5.86 35.16 4.15
C LEU A 114 5.67 34.94 5.66
N LYS A 115 6.72 34.58 6.41
CA LYS A 115 6.70 34.29 7.85
C LYS A 115 5.72 33.18 8.23
N TRP A 116 5.45 32.24 7.31
CA TRP A 116 4.61 31.10 7.59
C TRP A 116 5.28 30.10 8.52
N GLN A 117 4.48 29.37 9.29
CA GLN A 117 4.97 28.39 10.25
C GLN A 117 5.03 26.98 9.67
N LEU A 118 6.01 26.20 10.09
CA LEU A 118 6.20 24.82 9.66
C LEU A 118 5.21 23.88 10.35
N ALA A 119 4.52 23.05 9.58
CA ALA A 119 3.68 22.00 10.16
C ALA A 119 4.51 20.85 10.74
N GLN A 120 4.09 20.35 11.91
CA GLN A 120 4.76 19.28 12.64
C GLN A 120 3.80 18.27 13.29
N LYS A 121 2.49 18.54 13.28
CA LYS A 121 1.46 17.66 13.84
C LYS A 121 0.63 17.03 12.72
N ARG A 122 0.26 15.75 12.90
CA ARG A 122 -0.53 14.98 11.93
C ARG A 122 -2.04 15.13 12.14
N THR A 123 -2.44 15.66 13.29
CA THR A 123 -3.83 15.90 13.67
C THR A 123 -4.06 17.39 13.85
N ALA A 124 -5.27 17.83 13.55
CA ALA A 124 -5.67 19.21 13.73
C ALA A 124 -5.50 19.67 15.21
N PRO A 125 -4.98 20.88 15.47
CA PRO A 125 -4.29 21.77 14.52
C PRO A 125 -2.89 21.27 14.16
N LEU A 126 -2.47 21.45 12.91
CA LEU A 126 -1.24 20.88 12.33
C LEU A 126 0.05 21.56 12.82
N GLY A 127 -0.08 22.67 13.54
CA GLY A 127 1.03 23.42 14.12
C GLY A 127 1.80 24.31 13.14
N GLY A 128 1.31 24.45 11.91
CA GLY A 128 1.87 25.36 10.89
C GLY A 128 1.09 25.29 9.58
N ASN A 129 1.45 26.15 8.63
CA ASN A 129 0.69 26.41 7.41
C ASN A 129 1.23 25.64 6.20
N TYR A 130 2.49 25.21 6.24
CA TYR A 130 3.16 24.63 5.07
C TYR A 130 4.14 23.50 5.40
N VAL A 131 4.51 22.79 4.33
CA VAL A 131 5.49 21.72 4.29
C VAL A 131 6.20 21.75 2.93
N ALA A 132 7.44 21.28 2.84
CA ALA A 132 8.19 21.28 1.58
C ALA A 132 9.01 20.00 1.36
N ARG A 133 9.00 19.52 0.12
CA ARG A 133 9.81 18.43 -0.43
C ARG A 133 10.27 18.83 -1.83
N VAL A 134 11.18 19.80 -1.90
CA VAL A 134 11.73 20.28 -3.18
C VAL A 134 13.04 19.54 -3.46
N PRO A 135 13.16 18.81 -4.59
CA PRO A 135 14.38 18.10 -4.93
C PRO A 135 15.55 19.07 -5.19
N ALA A 136 16.77 18.53 -5.10
CA ALA A 136 17.95 19.26 -5.55
C ALA A 136 17.93 19.44 -7.07
N THR A 137 18.52 20.52 -7.56
CA THR A 137 18.75 20.74 -8.99
C THR A 137 20.26 20.72 -9.28
N THR A 138 20.63 20.42 -10.53
CA THR A 138 22.04 20.37 -10.97
C THR A 138 22.68 21.74 -11.22
N ALA A 139 21.99 22.84 -10.87
CA ALA A 139 22.51 24.19 -11.04
C ALA A 139 23.58 24.49 -9.97
N THR A 140 24.66 25.16 -10.39
CA THR A 140 25.90 25.34 -9.62
C THR A 140 25.79 26.25 -8.39
N ASP A 141 24.71 27.01 -8.25
CA ASP A 141 24.43 27.86 -7.08
C ASP A 141 22.99 27.67 -6.59
N SER A 142 22.78 27.53 -5.28
CA SER A 142 21.46 27.45 -4.60
C SER A 142 20.51 26.31 -5.03
N GLY A 143 21.06 25.24 -5.63
CA GLY A 143 20.33 24.03 -6.03
C GLY A 143 20.07 23.01 -4.91
N GLU A 144 20.43 23.30 -3.65
CA GLU A 144 20.29 22.35 -2.53
C GLU A 144 18.84 21.94 -2.28
N LYS A 145 18.64 20.67 -1.91
CA LYS A 145 17.33 20.10 -1.58
C LYS A 145 16.67 20.87 -0.43
N ILE A 146 15.38 21.17 -0.56
CA ILE A 146 14.60 21.82 0.51
C ILE A 146 13.64 20.82 1.11
N VAL A 147 13.91 20.44 2.36
CA VAL A 147 13.04 19.58 3.17
C VAL A 147 12.63 20.35 4.41
N ARG A 148 11.32 20.54 4.57
CA ARG A 148 10.72 21.33 5.65
C ARG A 148 9.47 20.64 6.18
N GLY A 149 9.27 20.64 7.50
CA GLY A 149 8.14 19.98 8.17
C GLY A 149 8.25 18.45 8.18
N PHE A 150 7.89 17.82 9.30
CA PHE A 150 7.89 16.36 9.46
C PHE A 150 9.25 15.71 9.13
N THR A 151 10.33 16.28 9.67
CA THR A 151 11.71 15.88 9.37
C THR A 151 12.44 15.26 10.56
N THR A 152 11.89 15.32 11.77
CA THR A 152 12.54 14.71 12.94
C THR A 152 12.30 13.21 12.97
N THR A 153 13.16 12.45 13.64
CA THR A 153 13.01 10.99 13.75
C THR A 153 11.63 10.58 14.29
N SER A 154 11.05 11.35 15.22
CA SER A 154 9.72 11.09 15.80
C SER A 154 8.56 11.63 14.95
N SER A 155 8.78 12.64 14.10
CA SER A 155 7.75 13.26 13.26
C SER A 155 7.91 13.00 11.76
N LYS A 156 8.80 12.09 11.34
CA LYS A 156 9.08 11.84 9.92
C LYS A 156 7.83 11.42 9.16
N GLY A 157 7.51 12.17 8.11
CA GLY A 157 6.31 12.00 7.28
C GLY A 157 5.02 12.43 7.98
N ALA A 158 4.10 13.04 7.21
CA ALA A 158 2.85 13.63 7.70
C ALA A 158 1.67 12.65 7.70
N GLY A 159 1.72 11.60 6.89
CA GLY A 159 0.64 10.63 6.75
C GLY A 159 0.87 9.61 5.63
N ILE A 160 -0.17 8.90 5.24
CA ILE A 160 -0.13 7.92 4.14
C ILE A 160 -0.76 8.48 2.87
N ARG A 161 -0.50 7.86 1.71
CA ARG A 161 -1.24 8.19 0.49
C ARG A 161 -2.69 7.75 0.64
N VAL A 162 -3.64 8.57 0.21
CA VAL A 162 -5.08 8.27 0.39
C VAL A 162 -5.53 6.96 -0.26
N PHE A 163 -4.98 6.58 -1.40
CA PHE A 163 -5.29 5.29 -2.03
C PHE A 163 -4.77 4.07 -1.26
N GLU A 164 -3.88 4.26 -0.27
CA GLU A 164 -3.38 3.18 0.59
C GLU A 164 -4.26 2.91 1.82
N TYR A 165 -5.23 3.80 2.10
CA TYR A 165 -6.04 3.76 3.31
C TYR A 165 -6.89 2.48 3.38
N ALA A 166 -6.95 1.93 4.58
CA ALA A 166 -7.90 0.92 4.98
C ALA A 166 -8.15 1.07 6.49
N SER A 167 -9.41 0.96 6.92
CA SER A 167 -9.78 1.03 8.34
C SER A 167 -9.15 -0.10 9.15
N ALA A 168 -9.09 0.05 10.48
CA ALA A 168 -8.57 -0.99 11.37
C ALA A 168 -9.31 -2.32 11.18
N LYS A 169 -10.64 -2.25 11.01
CA LYS A 169 -11.49 -3.40 10.70
C LYS A 169 -11.11 -4.05 9.37
N THR A 170 -11.01 -3.26 8.30
CA THR A 170 -10.62 -3.74 6.97
C THR A 170 -9.23 -4.38 7.01
N ASN A 171 -8.24 -3.75 7.66
CA ASN A 171 -6.89 -4.30 7.83
C ASN A 171 -6.87 -5.61 8.63
N LYS A 172 -7.76 -5.77 9.62
CA LYS A 172 -7.90 -7.04 10.34
C LYS A 172 -8.46 -8.11 9.40
N HIS A 173 -9.57 -7.85 8.73
CA HIS A 173 -10.19 -8.79 7.80
C HIS A 173 -9.23 -9.21 6.68
N CYS A 174 -8.43 -8.26 6.17
CA CYS A 174 -7.40 -8.53 5.18
C CYS A 174 -6.36 -9.54 5.69
N ARG A 175 -5.87 -9.34 6.93
CA ARG A 175 -4.89 -10.24 7.54
C ARG A 175 -5.48 -11.63 7.80
N ASP A 176 -6.72 -11.69 8.27
CA ASP A 176 -7.42 -12.96 8.53
C ASP A 176 -7.61 -13.75 7.21
N GLN A 177 -8.11 -13.10 6.14
CA GLN A 177 -8.26 -13.73 4.83
C GLN A 177 -6.93 -14.19 4.25
N LEU A 178 -5.88 -13.36 4.34
CA LEU A 178 -4.54 -13.76 3.88
C LEU A 178 -4.01 -14.97 4.65
N GLU A 179 -4.28 -15.06 5.95
CA GLU A 179 -3.89 -16.25 6.70
C GLU A 179 -4.68 -17.48 6.27
N ALA A 180 -5.99 -17.37 6.05
CA ALA A 180 -6.79 -18.44 5.48
C ALA A 180 -6.23 -18.93 4.12
N LEU A 181 -5.82 -18.00 3.25
CA LEU A 181 -5.16 -18.33 1.98
C LEU A 181 -3.79 -19.01 2.18
N PHE A 182 -3.04 -18.69 3.23
CA PHE A 182 -1.84 -19.47 3.54
C PHE A 182 -2.20 -20.94 3.84
N TRP A 183 -3.21 -21.18 4.67
CA TRP A 183 -3.65 -22.54 5.03
C TRP A 183 -4.23 -23.34 3.86
N LEU A 184 -4.64 -22.66 2.78
CA LEU A 184 -5.12 -23.27 1.53
C LEU A 184 -4.02 -23.49 0.48
N CYS A 185 -2.76 -23.11 0.76
CA CYS A 185 -1.61 -23.49 -0.07
C CYS A 185 -1.43 -25.02 -0.09
N ARG A 186 -0.83 -25.55 -1.17
CA ARG A 186 -0.82 -27.01 -1.44
C ARG A 186 -0.16 -27.86 -0.36
N ASN A 187 0.82 -27.31 0.37
CA ASN A 187 1.60 -28.01 1.40
C ASN A 187 1.76 -27.18 2.69
N ALA A 188 0.78 -26.34 3.03
CA ALA A 188 0.87 -25.41 4.16
C ALA A 188 1.20 -26.09 5.51
N GLU A 189 0.60 -27.26 5.80
CA GLU A 189 0.79 -27.96 7.07
C GLU A 189 2.20 -28.56 7.23
N PRO A 190 2.73 -29.37 6.28
CA PRO A 190 4.13 -29.79 6.33
C PRO A 190 5.11 -28.63 6.47
N VAL A 191 4.88 -27.53 5.75
CA VAL A 191 5.75 -26.34 5.81
C VAL A 191 5.68 -25.66 7.18
N ALA A 192 4.48 -25.50 7.73
CA ALA A 192 4.30 -24.93 9.07
C ALA A 192 4.99 -25.79 10.14
N SER A 193 4.91 -27.12 10.01
CA SER A 193 5.60 -28.08 10.88
C SER A 193 7.13 -27.95 10.79
N ALA A 194 7.66 -27.93 9.56
CA ALA A 194 9.10 -27.73 9.31
C ALA A 194 9.62 -26.37 9.84
N ASN A 195 8.74 -25.39 10.01
CA ASN A 195 9.04 -24.07 10.57
C ASN A 195 8.62 -23.92 12.05
N GLY A 196 8.47 -25.03 12.77
CA GLY A 196 8.43 -25.07 14.23
C GLY A 196 7.04 -25.06 14.87
N MET A 197 5.96 -25.21 14.09
CA MET A 197 4.64 -25.46 14.68
C MET A 197 4.43 -26.94 15.01
N LYS A 198 3.75 -27.24 16.12
CA LYS A 198 3.36 -28.61 16.46
C LYS A 198 2.16 -29.06 15.62
N PRO A 199 2.01 -30.36 15.29
CA PRO A 199 0.87 -30.86 14.52
C PRO A 199 -0.50 -30.46 15.10
N ASP A 200 -0.70 -30.59 16.42
CA ASP A 200 -1.96 -30.20 17.07
C ASP A 200 -2.24 -28.69 16.98
N ASP A 201 -1.18 -27.87 17.09
CA ASP A 201 -1.27 -26.42 16.95
C ASP A 201 -1.64 -26.01 15.52
N ILE A 202 -1.10 -26.72 14.52
CA ILE A 202 -1.42 -26.51 13.10
C ILE A 202 -2.89 -26.81 12.84
N SER A 203 -3.35 -28.00 13.25
CA SER A 203 -4.74 -28.43 13.06
C SER A 203 -5.72 -27.47 13.74
N THR A 204 -5.42 -27.09 14.99
CA THR A 204 -6.23 -26.15 15.77
C THR A 204 -6.28 -24.77 15.11
N ARG A 205 -5.12 -24.19 14.77
CA ARG A 205 -5.06 -22.84 14.20
C ARG A 205 -5.72 -22.77 12.83
N LYS A 206 -5.43 -23.72 11.95
CA LYS A 206 -6.04 -23.82 10.62
C LYS A 206 -7.55 -23.87 10.73
N SER A 207 -8.08 -24.78 11.55
CA SER A 207 -9.53 -24.94 11.72
C SER A 207 -10.18 -23.65 12.23
N MET A 208 -9.63 -23.06 13.30
CA MET A 208 -10.16 -21.83 13.88
C MET A 208 -10.11 -20.64 12.91
N ILE A 209 -9.05 -20.49 12.12
CA ILE A 209 -8.93 -19.40 11.15
C ILE A 209 -9.91 -19.58 9.99
N LEU A 210 -10.03 -20.79 9.44
CA LEU A 210 -10.95 -21.06 8.33
C LEU A 210 -12.42 -20.90 8.78
N GLU A 211 -12.77 -21.40 9.95
CA GLU A 211 -14.10 -21.24 10.55
C GLU A 211 -14.41 -19.76 10.78
N SER A 212 -13.53 -19.03 11.48
CA SER A 212 -13.72 -17.61 11.74
C SER A 212 -13.80 -16.77 10.47
N CYS A 213 -13.02 -17.11 9.43
CA CYS A 213 -13.11 -16.43 8.13
C CYS A 213 -14.43 -16.77 7.42
N SER A 214 -14.92 -18.00 7.53
CA SER A 214 -16.21 -18.39 6.98
C SER A 214 -17.35 -17.62 7.64
N GLU A 215 -17.38 -17.55 8.98
CA GLU A 215 -18.39 -16.80 9.76
C GLU A 215 -18.40 -15.31 9.44
N GLN A 216 -17.23 -14.71 9.22
CA GLN A 216 -17.09 -13.30 8.86
C GLN A 216 -17.32 -13.03 7.36
N GLY A 217 -17.64 -14.05 6.56
CA GLY A 217 -17.82 -13.91 5.12
C GLY A 217 -16.54 -13.51 4.38
N LEU A 218 -15.38 -13.95 4.87
CA LEU A 218 -14.04 -13.75 4.28
C LEU A 218 -13.54 -14.97 3.49
N LEU A 219 -14.25 -16.10 3.55
CA LEU A 219 -13.91 -17.35 2.88
C LEU A 219 -14.98 -17.80 1.86
N ASP A 220 -15.57 -16.85 1.13
CA ASP A 220 -16.46 -17.16 0.02
C ASP A 220 -15.64 -17.69 -1.17
N TYR A 221 -15.69 -19.00 -1.38
CA TYR A 221 -14.87 -19.69 -2.38
C TYR A 221 -15.15 -19.19 -3.81
N GLU A 222 -16.40 -18.92 -4.17
CA GLU A 222 -16.76 -18.43 -5.49
C GLU A 222 -16.15 -17.04 -5.74
N LYS A 223 -16.26 -16.14 -4.76
CA LYS A 223 -15.62 -14.81 -4.86
C LYS A 223 -14.10 -14.91 -4.92
N LEU A 224 -13.48 -15.81 -4.15
CA LEU A 224 -12.03 -15.99 -4.16
C LEU A 224 -11.51 -16.61 -5.46
N VAL A 225 -12.28 -17.52 -6.07
CA VAL A 225 -11.97 -18.07 -7.39
C VAL A 225 -12.10 -16.99 -8.46
N HIS A 226 -13.19 -16.21 -8.44
CA HIS A 226 -13.40 -15.09 -9.35
C HIS A 226 -12.30 -14.03 -9.24
N ALA A 227 -11.87 -13.73 -8.01
CA ALA A 227 -10.78 -12.81 -7.72
C ALA A 227 -9.38 -13.38 -8.03
N ARG A 228 -9.26 -14.61 -8.56
CA ARG A 228 -7.98 -15.28 -8.86
C ARG A 228 -7.10 -15.49 -7.62
N ALA A 229 -7.70 -15.60 -6.43
CA ALA A 229 -7.01 -15.94 -5.20
C ALA A 229 -6.96 -17.47 -4.97
N LEU A 230 -8.01 -18.18 -5.42
CA LEU A 230 -8.10 -19.63 -5.39
C LEU A 230 -8.32 -20.20 -6.81
N ASN A 231 -7.96 -21.46 -7.03
CA ASN A 231 -8.41 -22.23 -8.19
C ASN A 231 -9.70 -23.01 -7.89
N LYS A 232 -10.22 -23.73 -8.90
CA LYS A 232 -11.42 -24.59 -8.79
C LYS A 232 -11.30 -25.73 -7.78
N LYS A 233 -10.08 -26.06 -7.33
CA LYS A 233 -9.82 -27.05 -6.26
C LYS A 233 -9.69 -26.37 -4.88
N HIS A 234 -10.02 -25.09 -4.79
CA HIS A 234 -9.90 -24.24 -3.60
C HIS A 234 -8.48 -24.17 -3.04
N ARG A 235 -7.46 -24.28 -3.90
CA ARG A 235 -6.06 -24.05 -3.55
C ARG A 235 -5.65 -22.64 -3.89
N THR A 236 -4.85 -22.03 -3.03
CA THR A 236 -4.32 -20.69 -3.27
C THR A 236 -3.38 -20.69 -4.46
N ILE A 237 -3.61 -19.74 -5.37
CA ILE A 237 -2.84 -19.58 -6.60
C ILE A 237 -2.22 -18.19 -6.66
N CYS A 238 -1.16 -18.05 -7.46
CA CYS A 238 -0.69 -16.74 -7.86
C CYS A 238 -1.72 -16.07 -8.78
N PRO A 239 -2.16 -14.83 -8.50
CA PRO A 239 -3.18 -14.18 -9.32
C PRO A 239 -2.77 -14.00 -10.78
N LEU A 240 -1.49 -13.73 -11.07
CA LEU A 240 -1.04 -13.53 -12.45
C LEU A 240 -0.84 -14.85 -13.19
N CYS A 241 0.08 -15.70 -12.74
CA CYS A 241 0.46 -16.93 -13.47
C CYS A 241 -0.46 -18.14 -13.21
N LEU A 242 -1.39 -18.04 -12.25
CA LEU A 242 -2.38 -19.06 -11.89
C LEU A 242 -1.82 -20.37 -11.31
N GLU A 243 -0.53 -20.44 -11.06
CA GLU A 243 0.11 -21.59 -10.41
C GLU A 243 -0.30 -21.72 -8.95
N GLU A 244 -0.50 -22.95 -8.48
CA GLU A 244 -0.71 -23.25 -7.06
C GLU A 244 0.50 -22.87 -6.22
N LEU A 245 0.25 -22.08 -5.18
CA LEU A 245 1.30 -21.63 -4.28
C LEU A 245 1.71 -22.72 -3.29
N SER A 246 3.02 -22.85 -3.12
CA SER A 246 3.64 -23.63 -2.05
C SER A 246 3.74 -22.78 -0.79
N GLY A 247 3.54 -23.39 0.38
CA GLY A 247 3.85 -22.75 1.66
C GLY A 247 5.33 -22.37 1.77
N ASP A 248 6.23 -23.10 1.09
CA ASP A 248 7.68 -22.86 1.13
C ASP A 248 8.05 -21.44 0.68
N GLY A 249 7.35 -20.89 -0.31
CA GLY A 249 7.65 -19.56 -0.86
C GLY A 249 7.43 -18.40 0.12
N PHE A 250 6.82 -18.67 1.28
CA PHE A 250 6.71 -17.71 2.39
C PHE A 250 7.99 -17.63 3.24
N PHE A 251 8.84 -18.64 3.15
CA PHE A 251 10.05 -18.82 3.96
C PHE A 251 11.33 -18.77 3.11
N ASN A 252 11.25 -19.23 1.85
CA ASN A 252 12.37 -19.22 0.91
C ASN A 252 12.66 -17.81 0.38
N ARG A 253 13.93 -17.42 0.43
CA ARG A 253 14.42 -16.18 -0.17
C ARG A 253 14.59 -16.37 -1.67
N MET A 254 14.33 -15.32 -2.45
CA MET A 254 14.57 -15.33 -3.89
C MET A 254 16.04 -15.64 -4.20
N GLN A 255 16.27 -16.58 -5.12
CA GLN A 255 17.59 -16.83 -5.67
C GLN A 255 18.08 -15.58 -6.41
N GLN A 256 19.34 -15.22 -6.22
CA GLN A 256 19.96 -14.08 -6.85
C GLN A 256 20.74 -14.54 -8.07
N ALA A 257 20.76 -13.70 -9.12
CA ALA A 257 21.61 -13.96 -10.28
C ALA A 257 23.07 -13.79 -9.84
N GLU A 258 23.92 -14.71 -10.29
CA GLU A 258 25.36 -14.69 -10.03
C GLU A 258 25.97 -13.36 -10.47
N GLY A 259 26.77 -12.75 -9.60
CA GLY A 259 27.40 -11.43 -9.81
C GLY A 259 26.47 -10.24 -9.64
N ARG A 260 25.21 -10.44 -9.21
CA ARG A 260 24.25 -9.39 -8.84
C ARG A 260 23.78 -9.50 -7.40
N GLU A 261 24.64 -10.05 -6.54
CA GLU A 261 24.26 -10.34 -5.18
C GLU A 261 24.08 -9.07 -4.33
N VAL A 262 22.95 -8.96 -3.66
CA VAL A 262 22.65 -7.94 -2.65
C VAL A 262 22.73 -8.59 -1.27
N PRO A 263 23.64 -8.14 -0.39
CA PRO A 263 23.88 -8.76 0.92
C PRO A 263 22.65 -8.85 1.84
N ASP A 264 21.68 -7.95 1.70
CA ASP A 264 20.48 -7.87 2.56
C ASP A 264 19.16 -8.22 1.83
N LEU A 265 19.18 -9.19 0.91
CA LEU A 265 17.93 -9.62 0.29
C LEU A 265 17.05 -10.38 1.28
N THR A 266 16.03 -9.68 1.78
CA THR A 266 14.99 -10.21 2.67
C THR A 266 13.69 -10.57 1.94
N VAL A 267 13.72 -10.52 0.60
CA VAL A 267 12.55 -10.78 -0.25
C VAL A 267 12.35 -12.28 -0.43
N THR A 268 11.17 -12.75 -0.05
CA THR A 268 10.76 -14.15 -0.27
C THR A 268 10.03 -14.31 -1.60
N GLU A 269 9.91 -15.55 -2.06
CA GLU A 269 9.27 -15.90 -3.34
C GLU A 269 7.79 -15.48 -3.41
N ILE A 270 7.05 -15.53 -2.31
CA ILE A 270 5.64 -15.14 -2.24
C ILE A 270 5.48 -13.81 -1.51
N ASN A 271 4.68 -12.88 -2.02
CA ASN A 271 4.37 -11.58 -1.40
C ASN A 271 2.87 -11.25 -1.48
N LEU A 272 2.46 -10.23 -0.71
CA LEU A 272 1.12 -9.64 -0.83
C LEU A 272 0.90 -9.21 -2.28
N PHE A 273 -0.23 -9.59 -2.85
CA PHE A 273 -0.63 -9.29 -4.21
C PHE A 273 -2.00 -8.59 -4.17
N HIS A 274 -2.10 -7.43 -4.79
CA HIS A 274 -3.39 -6.76 -5.01
C HIS A 274 -3.96 -7.20 -6.36
N ILE A 275 -5.19 -7.72 -6.37
CA ILE A 275 -5.85 -8.21 -7.60
C ILE A 275 -6.13 -7.02 -8.51
N GLU A 276 -6.81 -6.01 -7.97
CA GLU A 276 -6.89 -4.65 -8.49
C GLU A 276 -5.89 -3.76 -7.75
N GLU A 277 -5.05 -3.07 -8.49
CA GLU A 277 -4.03 -2.15 -8.00
C GLU A 277 -4.61 -1.02 -7.13
N LEU A 278 -3.78 -0.49 -6.21
CA LEU A 278 -4.18 0.64 -5.39
C LEU A 278 -4.33 1.90 -6.24
N ARG A 279 -5.53 2.49 -6.25
CA ARG A 279 -5.85 3.70 -7.02
C ARG A 279 -6.61 4.71 -6.19
N MET A 280 -6.44 5.98 -6.57
CA MET A 280 -7.20 7.09 -6.02
C MET A 280 -8.70 6.83 -6.21
N GLY A 281 -9.45 6.94 -5.11
CA GLY A 281 -10.91 6.82 -5.13
C GLY A 281 -11.48 5.40 -5.06
N THR A 282 -10.66 4.33 -5.06
CA THR A 282 -11.16 2.93 -5.03
C THR A 282 -10.87 2.16 -3.74
N PHE A 283 -9.90 2.61 -2.92
CA PHE A 283 -9.52 1.98 -1.63
C PHE A 283 -9.35 0.47 -1.70
N ASN A 284 -8.52 0.03 -2.64
CA ASN A 284 -8.39 -1.37 -3.03
C ASN A 284 -7.66 -2.28 -2.03
N HIS A 285 -7.20 -1.79 -0.87
CA HIS A 285 -6.74 -2.67 0.21
C HIS A 285 -7.92 -3.20 1.03
N ARG A 286 -8.58 -4.24 0.51
CA ARG A 286 -9.80 -4.83 1.09
C ARG A 286 -9.85 -6.35 0.85
N PRO A 287 -10.64 -7.10 1.64
CA PRO A 287 -10.89 -8.52 1.36
C PRO A 287 -11.39 -8.73 -0.07
N TYR A 288 -11.10 -9.90 -0.63
CA TYR A 288 -11.38 -10.28 -2.03
C TYR A 288 -10.66 -9.46 -3.10
N ASN A 289 -9.84 -8.48 -2.72
CA ASN A 289 -8.92 -7.78 -3.62
C ASN A 289 -7.45 -7.99 -3.25
N ILE A 290 -7.17 -8.83 -2.27
CA ILE A 290 -5.83 -9.19 -1.84
C ILE A 290 -5.66 -10.71 -1.91
N SER A 291 -4.45 -11.13 -2.25
CA SER A 291 -4.04 -12.53 -2.21
C SER A 291 -2.54 -12.62 -1.93
N TRP A 292 -2.02 -13.83 -1.95
CA TRP A 292 -0.61 -14.12 -2.08
C TRP A 292 -0.26 -14.33 -3.55
N GLY A 293 0.96 -13.99 -3.95
CA GLY A 293 1.43 -14.28 -5.30
C GLY A 293 2.95 -14.23 -5.40
N HIS A 294 3.48 -14.80 -6.49
CA HIS A 294 4.91 -14.78 -6.74
C HIS A 294 5.45 -13.35 -6.83
N HIS A 295 6.63 -13.13 -6.24
CA HIS A 295 7.30 -11.83 -6.22
C HIS A 295 7.52 -11.30 -7.64
N HIS A 296 8.05 -12.13 -8.54
CA HIS A 296 8.28 -11.75 -9.92
C HIS A 296 6.98 -11.33 -10.63
N CYS A 297 5.90 -12.09 -10.44
CA CYS A 297 4.58 -11.75 -10.98
C CYS A 297 4.11 -10.37 -10.48
N ASN A 298 4.27 -10.10 -9.19
CA ASN A 298 3.86 -8.82 -8.60
C ASN A 298 4.70 -7.64 -9.16
N VAL A 299 6.01 -7.84 -9.34
CA VAL A 299 6.91 -6.86 -9.94
C VAL A 299 6.53 -6.52 -11.38
N VAL A 300 6.16 -7.53 -12.17
CA VAL A 300 5.73 -7.32 -13.57
C VAL A 300 4.37 -6.63 -13.64
N THR A 301 3.43 -7.00 -12.77
CA THR A 301 2.09 -6.40 -12.75
C THR A 301 2.10 -4.93 -12.37
N LYS A 302 2.83 -4.57 -11.31
CA LYS A 302 3.00 -3.21 -10.78
C LYS A 302 1.69 -2.39 -10.84
N ASP A 303 1.73 -1.20 -11.43
CA ASP A 303 0.61 -0.24 -11.51
C ASP A 303 -0.31 -0.51 -12.72
N SER A 304 0.10 -1.40 -13.63
CA SER A 304 -0.68 -1.76 -14.83
C SER A 304 -1.83 -2.70 -14.53
N GLY A 305 -1.81 -3.38 -13.38
CA GLY A 305 -2.82 -4.35 -13.00
C GLY A 305 -2.74 -5.64 -13.83
N ILE A 306 -3.43 -6.69 -13.38
CA ILE A 306 -3.36 -8.02 -13.99
C ILE A 306 -3.76 -7.96 -15.46
N MET A 307 -4.90 -7.32 -15.77
CA MET A 307 -5.44 -7.30 -17.13
C MET A 307 -4.58 -6.46 -18.09
N GLY A 308 -4.11 -5.29 -17.64
CA GLY A 308 -3.22 -4.45 -18.45
C GLY A 308 -1.91 -5.16 -18.76
N THR A 309 -1.40 -5.95 -17.81
CA THR A 309 -0.18 -6.75 -17.95
C THR A 309 -0.36 -7.88 -18.96
N LEU A 310 -1.44 -8.66 -18.86
CA LEU A 310 -1.72 -9.75 -19.78
C LEU A 310 -1.90 -9.25 -21.22
N GLU A 311 -2.57 -8.11 -21.38
CA GLU A 311 -2.79 -7.48 -22.68
C GLU A 311 -1.46 -6.92 -23.26
N TRP A 312 -0.58 -6.38 -22.42
CA TRP A 312 0.78 -6.02 -22.84
C TRP A 312 1.60 -7.24 -23.28
N MET A 313 1.61 -8.32 -22.49
CA MET A 313 2.31 -9.57 -22.82
C MET A 313 1.84 -10.13 -24.15
N ARG A 314 0.52 -10.16 -24.38
CA ARG A 314 -0.08 -10.60 -25.65
C ARG A 314 0.45 -9.81 -26.85
N ARG A 315 0.52 -8.48 -26.74
CA ARG A 315 1.06 -7.63 -27.83
C ARG A 315 2.54 -7.85 -28.07
N VAL A 316 3.33 -8.06 -27.02
CA VAL A 316 4.77 -8.35 -27.14
C VAL A 316 4.98 -9.68 -27.88
N LEU A 317 4.25 -10.73 -27.49
CA LEU A 317 4.30 -12.03 -28.17
C LEU A 317 3.91 -11.91 -29.65
N GLN A 318 2.81 -11.22 -29.95
CA GLN A 318 2.35 -11.03 -31.33
C GLN A 318 3.42 -10.38 -32.21
N ARG A 319 4.04 -9.29 -31.76
CA ARG A 319 5.09 -8.59 -32.52
C ARG A 319 6.31 -9.48 -32.81
N ASN A 320 6.67 -10.36 -31.88
CA ASN A 320 7.79 -11.28 -32.08
C ASN A 320 7.42 -12.41 -33.06
N ILE A 321 6.19 -12.93 -32.99
CA ILE A 321 5.69 -13.91 -33.96
C ILE A 321 5.65 -13.31 -35.37
N ASP A 322 5.13 -12.09 -35.52
CA ASP A 322 5.06 -11.40 -36.81
C ASP A 322 6.47 -11.15 -37.39
N ALA A 323 7.42 -10.74 -36.54
CA ALA A 323 8.80 -10.52 -36.96
C ALA A 323 9.50 -11.80 -37.44
N VAL A 324 9.25 -12.94 -36.78
CA VAL A 324 9.80 -14.24 -37.20
C VAL A 324 9.13 -14.75 -38.47
N THR A 325 7.83 -14.50 -38.65
CA THR A 325 7.07 -14.92 -39.84
C THR A 325 7.47 -14.15 -41.10
N LEU A 326 8.00 -12.91 -40.96
CA LEU A 326 8.55 -12.12 -42.06
C LEU A 326 9.96 -12.58 -42.51
N ILE A 327 10.60 -13.49 -41.77
CA ILE A 327 11.95 -13.99 -42.04
C ILE A 327 11.92 -15.38 -42.74
N LEU A 328 10.74 -16.00 -42.85
CA LEU A 328 10.52 -17.30 -43.52
C LEU A 328 9.78 -17.12 -44.86
#